data_AF-A0A937U6J4-F1
#
_entry.id   AF-A0A937U6J4-F1
#
_cell.length_a   1.000
_cell.length_b   1.000
_cell.length_c   1.000
_cell.angle_alpha   90.00
_cell.angle_beta   90.00
_cell.angle_gamma   90.00
#
_symmetry.space_group_name_H-M   'P 1'
#
loop_
_entity.id
_entity.type
_entity.pdbx_description
1 polymer ?
#
loop_
_entity_poly.entity_id
_entity_poly.type
_entity_poly.pdbx_seq_one_letter_code
_entity_poly.pdbx_strand_id
1 'polypeptide(L)'
;MTQVYPEFAEELARFGVDTTMACFNCGTCTAICPLIHEHFPRKMIRYAQIGAKDRILENYEDLWRCLHCGLCIQTCPREADPGDIILGLRRFVVDYWRRS
;
A
#
# COMPACT_ATOMS: atom_id res chain seq x y z
N MET A 1 -8.83 -4.20 18.75
CA MET A 1 -7.89 -3.07 18.54
C MET A 1 -6.79 -3.58 17.64
N THR A 2 -6.36 -2.81 16.65
CA THR A 2 -5.24 -3.16 15.77
C THR A 2 -3.91 -2.91 16.47
N GLN A 3 -2.96 -3.83 16.35
CA GLN A 3 -1.58 -3.61 16.79
C GLN A 3 -0.80 -2.81 15.73
N VAL A 4 0.01 -1.84 16.19
CA VAL A 4 0.88 -1.01 15.35
C VAL A 4 2.31 -1.53 15.42
N TYR A 5 2.94 -1.70 14.25
CA TYR A 5 4.34 -2.12 14.08
C TYR A 5 5.15 -0.99 13.43
N PRO A 6 5.78 -0.10 14.21
CA PRO A 6 6.40 1.12 13.70
C PRO A 6 7.41 0.91 12.56
N GLU A 7 8.13 -0.20 12.59
CA GLU A 7 9.19 -0.55 11.64
C GLU A 7 8.68 -1.24 10.36
N PHE A 8 7.36 -1.37 10.21
CA PHE A 8 6.79 -2.09 9.08
C PHE A 8 7.06 -1.41 7.75
N ALA A 9 7.09 -0.08 7.70
CA ALA A 9 7.35 0.65 6.47
C ALA A 9 8.75 0.35 5.93
N GLU A 10 9.74 0.18 6.80
CA GLU A 10 11.10 -0.25 6.48
C GLU A 10 11.15 -1.74 6.13
N GLU A 11 10.37 -2.59 6.80
CA GLU A 11 10.28 -4.03 6.49
C GLU A 11 9.80 -4.27 5.04
N LEU A 12 9.01 -3.35 4.48
CA LEU A 12 8.56 -3.41 3.09
C LEU A 12 9.69 -3.40 2.06
N ALA A 13 10.90 -2.97 2.43
CA ALA A 13 12.08 -3.08 1.56
C ALA A 13 12.35 -4.54 1.15
N ARG A 14 12.08 -5.51 2.03
CA ARG A 14 12.19 -6.95 1.71
C ARG A 14 11.19 -7.39 0.62
N PHE A 15 10.12 -6.63 0.43
CA PHE A 15 9.10 -6.84 -0.59
C PHE A 15 9.29 -5.94 -1.82
N GLY A 16 10.43 -5.25 -1.91
CA GLY A 16 10.80 -4.39 -3.03
C GLY A 16 10.18 -3.00 -2.98
N VAL A 17 9.87 -2.48 -1.79
CA VAL A 17 9.26 -1.16 -1.60
C VAL A 17 10.03 -0.38 -0.54
N ASP A 18 10.67 0.72 -0.92
CA ASP A 18 11.45 1.60 -0.05
C ASP A 18 10.91 3.05 0.03
N THR A 19 9.90 3.38 -0.77
CA THR A 19 9.33 4.73 -0.89
C THR A 19 8.09 4.97 -0.02
N THR A 20 7.65 3.99 0.78
CA THR A 20 6.42 4.07 1.60
C THR A 20 6.32 5.37 2.42
N MET A 21 7.43 5.80 3.03
CA MET A 21 7.47 7.01 3.88
C MET A 21 7.53 8.33 3.09
N ALA A 22 7.77 8.30 1.77
CA ALA A 22 7.71 9.50 0.93
C ALA A 22 6.27 10.01 0.73
N CYS A 23 5.25 9.14 0.90
CA CYS A 23 3.86 9.52 0.77
C CYS A 23 3.40 10.45 1.91
N PHE A 24 2.78 11.57 1.57
CA PHE A 24 2.21 12.54 2.51
C PHE A 24 0.67 12.52 2.54
N ASN A 25 0.07 11.49 1.95
CA ASN A 25 -1.38 11.22 1.99
C ASN A 25 -2.28 12.27 1.30
N CYS A 26 -1.81 12.92 0.25
CA CYS A 26 -2.59 13.94 -0.50
C CYS A 26 -3.81 13.42 -1.27
N GLY A 27 -3.83 12.15 -1.68
CA GLY A 27 -4.99 11.53 -2.34
C GLY A 27 -5.08 11.65 -3.86
N THR A 28 -4.08 12.23 -4.55
CA THR A 28 -4.03 12.26 -6.02
C THR A 28 -4.18 10.87 -6.64
N CYS A 29 -3.54 9.86 -6.05
CA CYS A 29 -3.63 8.47 -6.51
C CYS A 29 -5.03 7.88 -6.39
N THR A 30 -5.81 8.29 -5.39
CA THR A 30 -7.20 7.87 -5.21
C THR A 30 -8.11 8.54 -6.25
N ALA A 31 -7.88 9.82 -6.54
CA ALA A 31 -8.69 10.56 -7.50
C ALA A 31 -8.51 10.08 -8.95
N ILE A 32 -7.32 9.60 -9.32
CA ILE A 32 -7.02 9.18 -10.70
C ILE A 32 -7.32 7.70 -10.97
N CYS A 33 -7.44 6.86 -9.94
CA CYS A 33 -7.64 5.43 -10.14
C CYS A 33 -9.03 5.20 -10.77
N PRO A 34 -9.17 4.47 -11.90
CA PRO A 34 -10.49 4.23 -12.48
C PRO A 34 -11.30 3.15 -11.75
N LEU A 35 -10.66 2.41 -10.84
CA LEU A 35 -11.23 1.26 -10.11
C LEU A 35 -11.63 1.64 -8.67
N ILE A 36 -11.98 2.91 -8.44
CA ILE A 36 -12.13 3.53 -7.12
C ILE A 36 -12.96 2.64 -6.19
N HIS A 37 -12.34 2.21 -5.10
CA HIS A 37 -13.00 1.64 -3.93
C HIS A 37 -12.38 2.25 -2.68
N GLU A 38 -13.22 2.73 -1.75
CA GLU A 38 -12.85 3.09 -0.36
C GLU A 38 -11.48 3.75 -0.16
N HIS A 39 -11.18 4.79 -0.93
CA HIS A 39 -9.91 5.53 -0.85
C HIS A 39 -8.64 4.73 -1.20
N PHE A 40 -8.75 3.63 -1.92
CA PHE A 40 -7.64 2.92 -2.56
C PHE A 40 -6.92 3.84 -3.58
N PRO A 41 -5.58 3.76 -3.73
CA PRO A 41 -4.62 2.99 -2.95
C PRO A 41 -4.15 3.70 -1.66
N ARG A 42 -4.51 4.98 -1.46
CA ARG A 42 -4.04 5.80 -0.32
C ARG A 42 -4.33 5.15 1.04
N LYS A 43 -5.51 4.55 1.23
CA LYS A 43 -5.89 3.83 2.48
C LYS A 43 -4.83 2.79 2.86
N MET A 44 -4.43 1.94 1.91
CA MET A 44 -3.47 0.86 2.14
C MET A 44 -2.06 1.39 2.40
N ILE A 45 -1.65 2.43 1.69
CA ILE A 45 -0.36 3.10 1.92
C ILE A 45 -0.33 3.70 3.33
N ARG A 46 -1.43 4.32 3.79
CA ARG A 46 -1.49 4.85 5.15
C ARG A 46 -1.34 3.75 6.20
N TYR A 47 -2.00 2.60 6.01
CA TYR A 47 -1.84 1.46 6.92
C TYR A 47 -0.39 0.95 6.94
N ALA A 48 0.29 0.92 5.79
CA ALA A 48 1.70 0.57 5.73
C ALA A 48 2.57 1.54 6.53
N GLN A 49 2.37 2.85 6.36
CA GLN A 49 3.14 3.88 7.06
C GLN A 49 2.99 3.86 8.58
N ILE A 50 1.81 3.52 9.07
CA ILE A 50 1.55 3.45 10.52
C ILE A 50 1.72 2.04 11.07
N GLY A 51 2.18 1.08 10.27
CA GLY A 51 2.38 -0.28 10.73
C GLY A 51 1.12 -1.05 11.11
N ALA A 52 -0.04 -0.70 10.56
CA ALA A 52 -1.32 -1.36 10.85
C ALA A 52 -1.50 -2.63 10.01
N LYS A 53 -0.67 -3.65 10.24
CA LYS A 53 -0.66 -4.91 9.48
C LYS A 53 -2.03 -5.59 9.45
N ASP A 54 -2.72 -5.65 10.60
CA ASP A 54 -4.04 -6.28 10.69
C ASP A 54 -5.05 -5.62 9.76
N ARG A 55 -5.00 -4.29 9.60
CA ARG A 55 -5.90 -3.57 8.68
C ARG A 55 -5.62 -3.90 7.22
N ILE A 56 -4.36 -4.12 6.86
CA ILE A 56 -3.99 -4.55 5.51
C ILE A 56 -4.53 -5.95 5.23
N LEU A 57 -4.38 -6.86 6.20
CA LEU A 57 -4.88 -8.24 6.10
C LEU A 57 -6.41 -8.28 6.07
N GLU A 58 -7.11 -7.47 6.87
CA GLU A 58 -8.57 -7.34 6.85
C GLU A 58 -9.10 -6.81 5.50
N ASN A 59 -8.33 -5.93 4.84
CA ASN A 59 -8.71 -5.28 3.58
C ASN A 59 -7.92 -5.84 2.38
N TYR A 60 -7.44 -7.08 2.45
CA TYR A 60 -6.52 -7.64 1.46
C TYR A 60 -7.10 -7.59 0.04
N GLU A 61 -8.41 -7.80 -0.14
CA GLU A 61 -9.09 -7.82 -1.43
C GLU A 61 -8.83 -6.54 -2.26
N ASP A 62 -8.72 -5.38 -1.59
CA ASP A 62 -8.40 -4.11 -2.24
C ASP A 62 -7.06 -4.17 -2.99
N LEU A 63 -6.08 -4.91 -2.44
CA LEU A 63 -4.80 -5.10 -3.09
C LEU A 63 -4.97 -5.83 -4.42
N TRP A 64 -5.84 -6.84 -4.52
CA TRP A 64 -6.05 -7.64 -5.75
C TRP A 64 -6.93 -6.95 -6.80
N ARG A 65 -7.68 -5.90 -6.43
CA ARG A 65 -8.40 -5.05 -7.39
C ARG A 65 -7.47 -4.20 -8.25
N CYS A 66 -6.24 -3.96 -7.80
CA CYS A 66 -5.26 -3.17 -8.56
C CYS A 66 -4.86 -3.87 -9.88
N LEU A 67 -5.13 -3.24 -11.02
CA LEU A 67 -4.65 -3.75 -12.31
C LEU A 67 -3.22 -3.32 -12.65
N HIS A 68 -2.57 -2.57 -11.74
CA HIS A 68 -1.22 -2.05 -11.92
C HIS A 68 -1.05 -1.26 -13.24
N CYS A 69 -2.02 -0.39 -13.56
CA CYS A 69 -2.02 0.40 -14.80
C CYS A 69 -1.05 1.60 -14.79
N GLY A 70 -0.44 1.94 -13.66
CA GLY A 70 0.59 2.97 -13.54
C GLY A 70 0.10 4.43 -13.42
N LEU A 71 -1.20 4.71 -13.55
CA LEU A 71 -1.72 6.09 -13.46
C LEU A 71 -1.36 6.79 -12.13
N CYS A 72 -1.47 6.06 -11.02
CA CYS A 72 -1.14 6.59 -9.69
C CYS A 72 0.36 6.88 -9.51
N ILE A 73 1.22 6.18 -10.25
CA ILE A 73 2.68 6.37 -10.25
C ILE A 73 3.00 7.67 -10.99
N GLN A 74 2.51 7.80 -12.22
CA GLN A 74 2.76 8.94 -13.09
C GLN A 74 2.29 10.29 -12.51
N THR A 75 1.23 10.27 -11.69
CA THR A 75 0.65 11.50 -11.12
C THR A 75 1.18 11.82 -9.72
N CYS A 76 1.97 10.95 -9.09
CA CYS A 76 2.37 11.12 -7.69
C CYS A 76 3.33 12.32 -7.53
N PRO A 77 2.95 13.39 -6.81
CA PRO A 77 3.80 14.60 -6.69
C PRO A 77 5.00 14.42 -5.75
N ARG A 78 5.09 13.28 -5.07
CA ARG A 78 6.19 12.93 -4.17
C ARG A 78 7.01 11.75 -4.66
N GLU A 79 6.69 11.24 -5.86
CA GLU A 79 7.38 10.07 -6.44
C GLU A 79 7.38 8.87 -5.47
N ALA A 80 6.32 8.75 -4.66
CA ALA A 80 6.19 7.72 -3.62
C ALA A 80 5.71 6.37 -4.17
N ASP A 81 5.75 6.19 -5.49
CA ASP A 81 5.30 5.00 -6.23
C ASP A 81 4.11 4.22 -5.62
N PRO A 82 2.88 4.78 -5.64
CA PRO A 82 1.72 4.11 -5.05
C PRO A 82 1.43 2.74 -5.67
N GLY A 83 1.78 2.54 -6.94
CA GLY A 83 1.55 1.27 -7.65
C GLY A 83 2.45 0.17 -7.12
N ASP A 84 3.73 0.47 -6.93
CA ASP A 84 4.70 -0.47 -6.40
C ASP A 84 4.49 -0.74 -4.91
N ILE A 85 4.08 0.26 -4.11
CA ILE A 85 3.69 0.01 -2.71
C ILE A 85 2.58 -1.05 -2.65
N ILE A 86 1.54 -0.95 -3.49
CA ILE A 86 0.48 -1.97 -3.53
C ILE A 86 1.01 -3.34 -3.94
N LEU A 87 1.91 -3.41 -4.92
CA LEU A 87 2.51 -4.68 -5.33
C LEU A 87 3.36 -5.30 -4.22
N GLY A 88 4.12 -4.49 -3.47
CA GLY A 88 4.84 -4.93 -2.28
C GLY A 88 3.92 -5.43 -1.18
N LEU A 89 2.80 -4.75 -0.95
CA LEU A 89 1.78 -5.21 0.01
C LEU A 89 1.16 -6.55 -0.39
N ARG A 90 0.93 -6.81 -1.69
CA ARG A 90 0.51 -8.15 -2.14
C ARG A 90 1.53 -9.22 -1.77
N ARG A 91 2.82 -8.96 -2.00
CA ARG A 91 3.91 -9.88 -1.65
C ARG A 91 3.97 -10.12 -0.14
N PHE A 92 3.80 -9.07 0.66
CA PHE A 92 3.70 -9.16 2.12
C PHE A 92 2.54 -10.08 2.55
N VAL A 93 1.34 -9.88 2.02
CA VAL A 93 0.17 -10.70 2.38
C VAL A 93 0.38 -12.17 2.00
N VAL A 94 0.93 -12.45 0.82
CA VAL A 94 1.25 -13.82 0.40
C VAL A 94 2.32 -14.46 1.30
N ASP A 95 3.38 -13.72 1.66
CA ASP A 95 4.42 -14.21 2.58
C ASP A 95 3.85 -14.46 3.98
N TYR A 96 2.96 -13.60 4.47
CA TYR A 96 2.26 -13.77 5.74
C TYR A 96 1.46 -15.08 5.76
N TRP A 97 0.61 -15.32 4.75
CA TRP A 97 -0.19 -16.55 4.67
C TRP A 97 0.64 -17.81 4.46
N ARG A 98 1.79 -17.73 3.78
CA ARG A 98 2.69 -18.88 3.62
C ARG A 98 3.28 -19.36 4.95
N ARG A 99 3.48 -18.45 5.91
CA ARG A 99 4.08 -18.74 7.22
C ARG A 99 3.05 -18.99 8.32
N SER A 100 1.77 -18.75 8.02
CA SER A 100 0.65 -18.90 8.97
C SER A 100 0.13 -20.34 9.04
#